data_AF-A0A0K1DCE5-F1
#
_entry.id   AF-A0A0K1DCE5-F1
#
_cell.length_a   1.000
_cell.length_b   1.000
_cell.length_c   1.000
_cell.angle_alpha   90.00
_cell.angle_beta   90.00
_cell.angle_gamma   90.00
#
_symmetry.space_group_name_H-M   'P 1'
#
loop_
_entity.id
_entity.type
_entity.pdbx_description
1 polymer ?
#
loop_
_entity_poly.entity_id
_entity_poly.type
_entity_poly.pdbx_seq_one_letter_code
_entity_poly.pdbx_strand_id
1 'polypeptide(L)'
;GKRSIMDAPLRKCMSCGPGDRGRCFGPSNCCGEGLGCLLGSPETAHCVEENYLLTPCQAGGRPCGSEGGRCAASGLCCDAESCTTDQS
;
A
#
# COMPACT_ATOMS: atom_id res chain seq x y z
N GLY A 1 28.15 -19.00 -3.68
CA GLY A 1 26.82 -18.87 -4.30
C GLY A 1 25.75 -19.07 -3.25
N LYS A 2 24.87 -18.09 -3.07
CA LYS A 2 23.55 -18.25 -2.45
C LYS A 2 22.68 -17.25 -3.19
N ARG A 3 22.01 -17.72 -4.25
CA ARG A 3 21.11 -16.89 -5.06
C ARG A 3 20.06 -16.36 -4.10
N SER A 4 19.99 -15.04 -4.00
CA SER A 4 18.96 -14.28 -3.30
C SER A 4 17.62 -14.95 -3.56
N ILE A 5 16.85 -15.17 -2.50
CA ILE A 5 15.46 -15.64 -2.58
C ILE A 5 14.80 -14.80 -3.66
N MET A 6 14.62 -15.40 -4.83
CA MET A 6 14.04 -14.73 -5.98
C MET A 6 12.67 -14.25 -5.52
N ASP A 7 12.35 -12.98 -5.77
CA ASP A 7 11.04 -12.36 -5.69
C ASP A 7 9.93 -13.36 -6.06
N ALA A 8 9.47 -14.16 -5.09
CA ALA A 8 8.18 -14.77 -5.21
C ALA A 8 7.23 -13.57 -5.25
N PRO A 9 6.41 -13.41 -6.31
CA PRO A 9 5.57 -12.24 -6.43
C PRO A 9 4.70 -12.14 -5.17
N LEU A 10 4.96 -11.12 -4.36
CA LEU A 10 4.19 -10.85 -3.15
C LEU A 10 2.73 -10.72 -3.56
N ARG A 11 1.82 -11.29 -2.76
CA ARG A 11 0.39 -11.11 -3.02
C ARG A 11 0.06 -9.62 -2.98
N LYS A 12 -0.95 -9.20 -3.73
CA LYS A 12 -1.47 -7.84 -3.58
C LYS A 12 -2.12 -7.71 -2.20
N CYS A 13 -1.87 -6.60 -1.52
CA CYS A 13 -2.59 -6.32 -0.28
C CYS A 13 -4.10 -6.20 -0.54
N MET A 14 -4.93 -6.35 0.48
CA MET A 14 -6.40 -6.30 0.42
C MET A 14 -6.91 -5.02 -0.23
N SER A 15 -8.07 -5.12 -0.88
CA SER A 15 -8.77 -3.95 -1.40
C SER A 15 -9.39 -3.17 -0.25
N CYS A 16 -9.60 -1.89 -0.49
CA CYS A 16 -10.26 -1.01 0.45
C CYS A 16 -10.89 0.16 -0.29
N GLY A 17 -11.68 0.95 0.43
CA GLY A 17 -12.35 2.12 -0.10
C GLY A 17 -13.56 1.81 -1.00
N PRO A 18 -14.23 2.85 -1.52
CA PRO A 18 -15.45 2.71 -2.31
C PRO A 18 -15.25 1.85 -3.57
N GLY A 19 -15.99 0.74 -3.65
CA GLY A 19 -15.97 -0.16 -4.81
C GLY A 19 -14.66 -0.93 -4.99
N ASP A 20 -13.92 -1.19 -3.91
CA ASP A 20 -12.65 -1.94 -3.92
C ASP A 20 -11.55 -1.34 -4.82
N ARG A 21 -11.66 -0.02 -5.07
CA ARG A 21 -10.76 0.72 -5.98
C ARG A 21 -9.43 1.09 -5.35
N GLY A 22 -9.31 0.99 -4.02
CA GLY A 22 -8.08 1.19 -3.28
C GLY A 22 -7.38 -0.12 -2.92
N ARG A 23 -6.17 0.02 -2.38
CA ARG A 23 -5.39 -1.03 -1.75
C ARG A 23 -4.83 -0.54 -0.42
N CYS A 24 -4.69 -1.47 0.52
CA CYS A 24 -4.11 -1.20 1.82
C CYS A 24 -2.59 -0.99 1.70
N PHE A 25 -2.12 0.19 2.08
CA PHE A 25 -0.69 0.51 2.20
C PHE A 25 -0.20 0.31 3.64
N GLY A 26 -1.11 0.39 4.62
CA GLY A 26 -0.88 0.12 6.04
C GLY A 26 -2.21 -0.11 6.76
N PRO A 27 -2.20 -0.40 8.08
CA PRO A 27 -3.40 -0.79 8.82
C PRO A 27 -4.50 0.28 8.85
N SER A 28 -4.12 1.54 8.66
CA SER A 28 -5.04 2.68 8.64
C SER A 28 -4.96 3.48 7.34
N ASN A 29 -4.32 2.94 6.28
CA ASN A 29 -3.99 3.68 5.07
C ASN A 29 -4.50 2.94 3.82
N CYS A 30 -5.47 3.55 3.11
CA CYS A 30 -6.05 3.03 1.88
C CYS A 30 -5.84 4.00 0.73
N CYS A 31 -5.23 3.56 -0.38
CA CYS A 31 -4.98 4.44 -1.52
C CYS A 31 -5.30 3.77 -2.85
N GLY A 32 -5.68 4.57 -3.85
CA GLY A 32 -5.86 4.10 -5.22
C GLY A 32 -5.89 5.24 -6.24
N GLU A 33 -5.55 4.92 -7.49
CA GLU A 33 -5.67 5.87 -8.59
C GLU A 33 -7.12 6.36 -8.75
N GLY A 34 -7.29 7.69 -8.78
CA GLY A 34 -8.60 8.33 -8.85
C GLY A 34 -9.40 8.34 -7.54
N LEU A 35 -9.03 7.54 -6.54
CA LEU A 35 -9.56 7.63 -5.17
C LEU A 35 -8.77 8.65 -4.33
N GLY A 36 -7.45 8.76 -4.59
CA GLY A 36 -6.53 9.44 -3.69
C GLY A 36 -6.14 8.51 -2.55
N CYS A 37 -5.93 9.07 -1.36
CA CYS A 37 -5.62 8.31 -0.15
C CYS A 37 -6.58 8.68 0.99
N LEU A 38 -7.11 7.66 1.63
CA LEU A 38 -7.91 7.73 2.84
C LEU A 38 -7.02 7.28 4.00
N LEU A 39 -6.85 8.13 5.00
CA LEU A 39 -6.00 7.89 6.16
C LEU A 39 -6.85 7.97 7.43
N GLY A 40 -6.79 6.94 8.27
CA GLY A 40 -7.50 6.89 9.56
C GLY A 40 -9.03 6.98 9.46
N SER A 41 -9.62 6.63 8.32
CA SER A 41 -11.05 6.68 8.09
C SER A 41 -11.70 5.29 8.31
N PRO A 42 -13.04 5.20 8.49
CA PRO A 42 -13.72 3.91 8.64
C PRO A 42 -13.47 2.96 7.46
N GLU A 43 -13.25 3.50 6.27
CA GLU A 43 -12.95 2.74 5.05
C GLU A 43 -11.56 2.08 5.08
N THR A 44 -10.67 2.51 5.98
CA THR A 44 -9.34 1.91 6.18
C THR A 44 -9.34 0.82 7.25
N ALA A 45 -10.43 0.66 8.02
CA ALA A 45 -10.50 -0.33 9.11
C ALA A 45 -10.28 -1.77 8.63
N HIS A 46 -10.68 -2.08 7.38
CA HIS A 46 -10.44 -3.39 6.76
C HIS A 46 -8.94 -3.67 6.58
N CYS A 47 -8.10 -2.65 6.48
CA CYS A 47 -6.66 -2.81 6.30
C CYS A 47 -5.95 -3.33 7.55
N VAL A 48 -6.56 -3.23 8.74
CA VAL A 48 -6.02 -3.86 9.96
C VAL A 48 -5.95 -5.38 9.81
N GLU A 49 -6.81 -5.97 8.99
CA GLU A 49 -6.84 -7.42 8.78
C GLU A 49 -5.52 -7.94 8.16
N GLU A 50 -4.80 -7.12 7.40
CA GLU A 50 -3.49 -7.45 6.86
C GLU A 50 -2.48 -7.82 7.96
N ASN A 51 -2.59 -7.25 9.16
CA ASN A 51 -1.68 -7.54 10.28
C ASN A 51 -1.82 -8.99 10.81
N TYR A 52 -2.93 -9.65 10.54
CA TYR A 52 -3.17 -11.03 10.97
C TYR A 52 -2.75 -12.06 9.91
N LEU A 53 -2.44 -11.61 8.68
CA LEU A 53 -2.00 -12.49 7.61
C LEU A 53 -0.50 -12.74 7.70
N LEU A 54 -0.12 -14.01 7.90
CA LEU A 54 1.29 -14.44 7.96
C LEU A 54 2.02 -14.36 6.60
N THR A 55 1.29 -14.07 5.52
CA THR A 55 1.87 -13.94 4.18
C THR A 55 2.08 -12.47 3.86
N PRO A 56 3.31 -12.02 3.54
CA PRO A 56 3.57 -10.63 3.20
C PRO A 56 2.84 -10.24 1.91
N CYS A 57 2.40 -8.99 1.85
CA CYS A 57 1.74 -8.41 0.69
C CYS A 57 2.43 -7.13 0.23
N GLN A 58 2.06 -6.68 -0.97
CA GLN A 58 2.46 -5.38 -1.49
C GLN A 58 1.25 -4.67 -2.11
N ALA A 59 1.02 -3.41 -1.75
CA ALA A 59 -0.13 -2.64 -2.23
C ALA A 59 -0.11 -2.39 -3.76
N GLY A 60 1.09 -2.41 -4.36
CA GLY A 60 1.31 -2.09 -5.77
C GLY A 60 2.09 -0.78 -5.92
N GLY A 61 2.04 -0.18 -7.10
CA GLY A 61 2.75 1.07 -7.38
C GLY A 61 4.27 0.89 -7.59
N ARG A 62 4.90 1.87 -8.24
CA ARG A 62 6.36 1.92 -8.35
C ARG A 62 6.98 2.36 -7.01
N PRO A 63 8.19 1.90 -6.66
CA PRO A 63 8.91 2.45 -5.51
C PRO A 63 9.12 3.96 -5.66
N CYS A 64 9.02 4.69 -4.54
CA CYS A 64 9.29 6.13 -4.45
C CYS A 64 9.80 6.48 -3.04
N GLY A 65 10.34 7.69 -2.89
CA GLY A 65 10.93 8.12 -1.62
C GLY A 65 12.12 7.26 -1.17
N SER A 66 12.42 7.32 0.13
CA SER A 66 13.59 6.67 0.74
C SER A 66 13.25 5.44 1.57
N GLU A 67 12.04 5.38 2.15
CA GLU A 67 11.65 4.45 3.22
C GLU A 67 10.76 3.29 2.73
N GLY A 68 11.08 2.71 1.57
CA GLY A 68 10.27 1.62 1.00
C GLY A 68 8.86 2.05 0.57
N GLY A 69 8.63 3.36 0.43
CA GLY A 69 7.40 3.95 -0.04
C GLY A 69 7.08 3.56 -1.48
N ARG A 70 5.80 3.64 -1.83
CA ARG A 70 5.29 3.30 -3.16
C ARG A 70 4.24 4.29 -3.62
N CYS A 71 4.22 4.57 -4.93
CA CYS A 71 3.26 5.50 -5.51
C CYS A 71 1.84 4.95 -5.33
N ALA A 72 1.05 5.63 -4.53
CA ALA A 72 -0.24 5.14 -4.06
C ALA A 72 -1.42 5.80 -4.79
N ALA A 73 -1.21 7.05 -5.21
CA ALA A 73 -2.09 7.84 -6.06
C ALA A 73 -1.26 8.87 -6.85
N SER A 74 -1.90 9.63 -7.73
CA SER A 74 -1.22 10.66 -8.53
C SER A 74 -0.51 11.69 -7.65
N GLY A 75 0.82 11.70 -7.68
CA GLY A 75 1.65 12.61 -6.90
C GLY A 75 1.75 12.28 -5.40
N LEU A 76 1.36 11.09 -4.96
CA LEU A 76 1.54 10.63 -3.57
C LEU A 76 2.38 9.38 -3.48
N CYS A 77 3.41 9.44 -2.64
CA CYS A 77 4.22 8.31 -2.20
C CYS A 77 3.79 7.91 -0.78
N CYS A 78 3.43 6.65 -0.58
CA CYS A 78 2.97 6.16 0.72
C CYS A 78 3.76 4.94 1.18
N ASP A 79 4.00 4.88 2.48
CA ASP A 79 4.46 3.70 3.21
C ASP A 79 3.34 3.21 4.16
N ALA A 80 3.70 2.30 5.08
CA ALA A 80 2.73 1.72 6.02
C ALA A 80 2.21 2.71 7.06
N GLU A 81 2.90 3.82 7.29
CA GLU A 81 2.60 4.78 8.34
C GLU A 81 2.04 6.08 7.76
N SER A 82 2.60 6.56 6.65
CA SER A 82 2.32 7.91 6.13
C SER A 82 2.30 7.99 4.60
N CYS A 83 1.77 9.11 4.11
CA CYS A 83 1.82 9.48 2.70
C CYS A 83 2.42 10.88 2.58
N THR A 84 3.33 11.05 1.64
CA THR A 84 3.95 12.33 1.30
C THR A 84 3.71 12.65 -0.17
N THR A 85 3.71 13.94 -0.50
CA THR A 85 3.62 14.38 -1.89
C THR A 85 4.94 14.11 -2.58
N ASP A 86 4.89 13.36 -3.68
CA ASP A 86 6.05 12.99 -4.49
C ASP A 86 5.86 13.61 -5.87
N GLN A 87 6.58 14.70 -6.12
CA GLN A 87 6.63 15.36 -7.43
C GLN A 87 7.67 14.62 -8.30
N SER A 88 7.42 13.36 -8.61
CA SER A 88 8.29 12.57 -9.49
C SER A 88 7.94 12.71 -10.97
#